data_AF-A0A2U3CYS0-F1
#
_entry.id   AF-A0A2U3CYS0-F1
#
_cell.length_a   1.000
_cell.length_b   1.000
_cell.length_c   1.000
_cell.angle_alpha   90.00
_cell.angle_beta   90.00
_cell.angle_gamma   90.00
#
_symmetry.space_group_name_H-M   'P 1'
#
loop_
_entity.id
_entity.type
_entity.pdbx_description
1 polymer ?
#
loop_
_entity_poly.entity_id
_entity_poly.type
_entity_poly.pdbx_seq_one_letter_code
_entity_poly.pdbx_strand_id
1 'polypeptide(L)'
;MQAIHVKTLSATETKCRRYKAVGLDMCVVTPIDYRLNSEANAAYAAQELVDRYNSRAKWKVRILGIGTLPDNTWAVLLDNK
;
A
#
# COMPACT_ATOMS: atom_id res chain seq x y z
N MET A 1 13.85 -1.54 10.13
CA MET A 1 13.10 -1.79 8.88
C MET A 1 11.63 -1.80 9.22
N GLN A 2 10.85 -0.91 8.61
CA GLN A 2 9.39 -0.89 8.76
C GLN A 2 8.76 -1.44 7.48
N ALA A 3 7.63 -2.14 7.60
CA ALA A 3 6.94 -2.74 6.47
C ALA A 3 5.48 -2.24 6.39
N ILE A 4 5.01 -2.00 5.17
CA ILE A 4 3.59 -1.77 4.87
C ILE A 4 3.03 -3.06 4.29
N HIS A 5 1.84 -3.44 4.73
CA HIS A 5 1.09 -4.56 4.17
C HIS A 5 -0.03 -4.02 3.29
N VAL A 6 -0.09 -4.48 2.04
CA VAL A 6 -1.19 -4.14 1.13
C VAL A 6 -2.00 -5.39 0.83
N LYS A 7 -3.30 -5.33 1.13
CA LYS A 7 -4.25 -6.41 0.85
C LYS A 7 -5.33 -5.95 -0.11
N THR A 8 -5.74 -6.83 -1.00
CA THR A 8 -6.91 -6.60 -1.85
C THR A 8 -8.18 -6.80 -1.03
N LEU A 9 -9.05 -5.80 -1.03
CA LEU A 9 -10.41 -5.91 -0.52
C LEU A 9 -11.33 -6.36 -1.66
N SER A 10 -12.10 -7.40 -1.39
CA SER A 10 -13.16 -7.88 -2.29
C SER A 10 -14.12 -6.74 -2.65
N ALA A 11 -14.65 -6.79 -3.87
CA ALA A 11 -15.72 -5.88 -4.26
C ALA A 11 -16.94 -6.13 -3.36
N THR A 12 -17.59 -5.06 -2.92
CA THR A 12 -18.94 -5.13 -2.36
C THR A 12 -19.93 -4.72 -3.43
N GLU A 13 -21.22 -5.07 -3.30
CA GLU A 13 -22.24 -4.79 -4.32
C GLU A 13 -22.27 -3.33 -4.81
N THR A 14 -21.92 -2.39 -3.92
CA THR A 14 -21.90 -0.96 -4.19
C THR A 14 -20.52 -0.40 -4.57
N LYS A 15 -19.44 -1.19 -4.52
CA LYS A 15 -18.06 -0.68 -4.58
C LYS A 15 -17.12 -1.66 -5.30
N CYS A 16 -16.40 -1.14 -6.30
CA CYS A 16 -15.31 -1.86 -6.98
C CYS A 16 -14.27 -2.41 -6.00
N ARG A 17 -13.48 -3.40 -6.45
CA ARG A 17 -12.32 -3.93 -5.70
C ARG A 17 -11.34 -2.80 -5.35
N ARG A 18 -10.65 -2.94 -4.22
CA ARG A 18 -9.77 -1.90 -3.65
C ARG A 18 -8.51 -2.52 -3.09
N TYR A 19 -7.42 -1.76 -3.01
CA TYR A 19 -6.28 -2.12 -2.18
C TYR A 19 -6.34 -1.37 -0.86
N LYS A 20 -6.02 -2.06 0.23
CA LYS A 20 -5.86 -1.50 1.57
C LYS A 20 -4.40 -1.62 1.97
N ALA A 21 -3.70 -0.49 2.02
CA ALA A 21 -2.36 -0.39 2.58
C ALA A 21 -2.45 -0.10 4.08
N VAL A 22 -1.67 -0.80 4.89
CA VAL A 22 -1.62 -0.67 6.36
C VAL A 22 -0.17 -0.69 6.83
N GLY A 23 0.22 0.29 7.63
CA GLY A 23 1.56 0.44 8.17
C GLY A 23 1.76 1.86 8.71
N LEU A 24 2.86 2.12 9.41
CA LEU A 24 3.18 3.45 9.96
C LEU A 24 2.05 4.06 10.82
N ASP A 25 1.34 3.21 11.58
CA ASP A 25 0.13 3.57 12.36
C ASP A 25 -1.00 4.21 11.53
N MET A 26 -1.00 3.95 10.22
CA MET A 26 -1.94 4.50 9.25
C MET A 26 -2.54 3.43 8.35
N CYS A 27 -3.65 3.79 7.70
CA CYS A 27 -4.33 2.96 6.72
C CYS A 27 -4.83 3.82 5.57
N VAL A 28 -4.69 3.32 4.34
CA VAL A 28 -5.23 3.94 3.13
C VAL A 28 -5.96 2.90 2.31
N VAL A 29 -7.10 3.28 1.74
CA VAL A 29 -7.87 2.45 0.82
C VAL A 29 -7.93 3.15 -0.53
N THR A 30 -7.34 2.52 -1.53
CA THR A 30 -7.28 3.00 -2.91
C THR A 30 -8.13 2.14 -3.84
N PRO A 31 -8.88 2.75 -4.77
CA PRO A 31 -9.57 1.99 -5.81
C PRO A 31 -8.56 1.26 -6.71
N ILE A 32 -8.95 0.10 -7.24
CA ILE A 32 -8.16 -0.58 -8.27
C ILE A 32 -8.30 0.14 -9.61
N ASP A 33 -7.18 0.43 -10.24
CA ASP A 33 -7.13 0.69 -11.67
C ASP A 33 -6.97 -0.64 -12.43
N TYR A 34 -8.03 -1.02 -13.14
CA TYR A 34 -8.06 -2.27 -13.92
C TYR A 34 -7.13 -2.25 -15.15
N ARG A 35 -6.55 -1.09 -15.49
CA ARG A 35 -5.51 -0.98 -16.53
C ARG A 35 -4.13 -1.36 -16.01
N LEU A 36 -3.94 -1.38 -14.69
CA LEU A 36 -2.67 -1.70 -14.03
C LEU A 36 -2.68 -3.14 -13.53
N ASN A 37 -1.50 -3.78 -13.48
CA ASN A 37 -1.36 -5.09 -12.86
C ASN A 37 -1.51 -4.99 -11.32
N SER A 38 -1.63 -6.14 -10.66
CA SER A 38 -1.82 -6.21 -9.20
C SER A 38 -0.67 -5.57 -8.41
N GLU A 39 0.56 -5.74 -8.90
CA GLU A 39 1.76 -5.18 -8.29
C GLU A 39 1.77 -3.65 -8.36
N ALA A 40 1.49 -3.05 -9.52
CA ALA A 40 1.43 -1.61 -9.70
C ALA A 40 0.31 -0.97 -8.88
N ASN A 41 -0.84 -1.63 -8.78
CA ASN A 41 -1.92 -1.17 -7.89
C ASN A 41 -1.50 -1.23 -6.41
N ALA A 42 -0.81 -2.30 -5.99
CA ALA A 42 -0.32 -2.44 -4.63
C ALA A 42 0.77 -1.41 -4.30
N ALA A 43 1.69 -1.16 -5.24
CA ALA A 43 2.71 -0.12 -5.13
C ALA A 43 2.09 1.27 -5.03
N TYR A 44 1.08 1.57 -5.85
CA TYR A 44 0.34 2.83 -5.78
C TYR A 44 -0.33 3.02 -4.42
N ALA A 45 -1.02 1.98 -3.91
CA ALA A 45 -1.64 2.02 -2.59
C ALA A 45 -0.64 2.26 -1.45
N ALA A 46 0.53 1.64 -1.53
CA ALA A 46 1.61 1.84 -0.56
C ALA A 46 2.21 3.24 -0.67
N GLN A 47 2.41 3.74 -1.88
CA GLN A 47 2.92 5.09 -2.12
C GLN A 47 1.97 6.14 -1.54
N GLU A 48 0.66 6.00 -1.75
CA GLU A 48 -0.33 6.92 -1.19
C GLU A 48 -0.30 6.93 0.36
N LEU A 49 -0.08 5.76 0.98
CA LEU A 49 0.11 5.69 2.44
C LEU A 49 1.38 6.42 2.88
N VAL A 50 2.51 6.16 2.19
CA VAL A 50 3.79 6.82 2.47
C VAL A 50 3.69 8.33 2.29
N ASP A 51 3.02 8.82 1.25
CA ASP A 51 2.84 10.24 0.99
C ASP A 51 2.01 10.90 2.10
N ARG A 52 0.92 10.25 2.52
CA ARG A 52 0.11 10.73 3.65
C ARG A 52 0.90 10.74 4.96
N TYR A 53 1.70 9.71 5.23
CA TYR A 53 2.57 9.68 6.39
C TYR A 53 3.61 10.82 6.32
N ASN A 54 4.33 10.93 5.20
CA ASN A 54 5.34 11.94 4.96
C ASN A 54 4.77 13.36 5.02
N SER A 55 3.50 13.58 4.70
CA SER A 55 2.87 14.91 4.86
C SER A 55 2.76 15.36 6.33
N ARG A 56 2.72 14.42 7.29
CA ARG A 56 2.53 14.68 8.72
C ARG A 56 3.78 14.41 9.56
N ALA A 57 4.66 13.52 9.09
CA ALA A 57 5.80 13.03 9.84
C ALA A 57 7.01 13.97 9.77
N LYS A 58 7.74 14.07 10.90
CA LYS A 58 9.03 14.77 10.98
C LYS A 58 10.12 14.03 10.20
N TRP A 59 10.09 12.70 10.18
CA TRP A 59 11.00 11.85 9.39
C TRP A 59 10.31 11.35 8.15
N LYS A 60 11.04 11.34 7.02
CA LYS A 60 10.52 10.87 5.74
C LYS A 60 10.90 9.41 5.54
N VAL A 61 10.01 8.66 4.93
CA VAL A 61 10.22 7.26 4.57
C VAL A 61 10.04 7.09 3.08
N ARG A 62 10.75 6.12 2.49
CA ARG A 62 10.68 5.81 1.05
C ARG A 62 10.50 4.32 0.85
N ILE A 63 9.77 3.95 -0.19
CA ILE A 63 9.64 2.56 -0.63
C ILE A 63 10.98 2.06 -1.21
N LEU A 64 11.50 0.96 -0.69
CA LEU A 64 12.69 0.26 -1.21
C LEU A 64 12.34 -0.85 -2.19
N GLY A 65 11.21 -1.52 -1.96
CA GLY A 65 10.80 -2.66 -2.77
C GLY A 65 9.44 -3.16 -2.34
N ILE A 66 8.78 -3.83 -3.28
CA ILE A 66 7.51 -4.51 -3.08
C ILE A 66 7.72 -6.00 -3.36
N GLY A 67 7.15 -6.84 -2.50
CA GLY A 67 7.16 -8.28 -2.67
C GLY A 67 5.82 -8.87 -2.30
N THR A 68 5.53 -10.07 -2.78
CA THR A 68 4.30 -10.79 -2.44
C THR A 68 4.60 -11.86 -1.39
N LEU A 69 3.77 -11.95 -0.37
CA LEU A 69 3.79 -13.01 0.64
C LEU A 69 2.93 -14.21 0.19
N PRO A 70 3.13 -15.40 0.79
CA PRO A 70 2.39 -16.62 0.41
C PRO A 70 0.86 -16.52 0.57
N ASP A 71 0.36 -15.57 1.37
CA ASP A 71 -1.06 -15.32 1.60
C ASP A 71 -1.66 -14.30 0.61
N ASN A 72 -0.98 -14.03 -0.51
CA ASN A 72 -1.31 -12.97 -1.48
C ASN A 72 -1.33 -11.55 -0.90
N THR A 73 -0.73 -11.34 0.28
CA THR A 73 -0.49 -10.00 0.82
C THR A 73 0.77 -9.43 0.19
N TRP A 74 0.72 -8.17 -0.24
CA TRP A 74 1.93 -7.46 -0.67
C TRP A 74 2.63 -6.88 0.54
N ALA A 75 3.91 -7.16 0.71
CA ALA A 75 4.77 -6.53 1.70
C ALA A 75 5.64 -5.48 1.01
N VAL A 76 5.63 -4.27 1.53
CA VAL A 76 6.41 -3.15 1.01
C VAL A 76 7.45 -2.76 2.05
N LEU A 77 8.72 -2.85 1.67
CA LEU A 77 9.84 -2.49 2.52
C LEU A 77 10.08 -0.99 2.47
N LEU A 78 10.28 -0.38 3.64
CA LEU A 78 10.58 1.04 3.77
C LEU A 78 12.03 1.28 4.18
N ASP A 79 12.63 2.31 3.59
CA ASP A 79 13.85 2.97 4.05
C ASP A 79 13.49 4.20 4.89
N ASN A 80 14.22 4.40 5.99
CA ASN A 80 14.11 5.61 6.82
C ASN A 80 15.43 6.40 6.79
N LYS A 81 16.13 6.44 5.65
CA LYS A 81 17.35 7.25 5.50
C LYS A 81 17.05 8.74 5.35
#